data_AF-A0A353WSF3-F1
#
_entry.id   AF-A0A353WSF3-F1
#
_cell.length_a   1.000
_cell.length_b   1.000
_cell.length_c   1.000
_cell.angle_alpha   90.00
_cell.angle_beta   90.00
_cell.angle_gamma   90.00
#
_symmetry.space_group_name_H-M   'P 1'
#
loop_
_entity.id
_entity.type
_entity.pdbx_description
1 polymer ?
#
loop_
_entity_poly.entity_id
_entity_poly.type
_entity_poly.pdbx_seq_one_letter_code
_entity_poly.pdbx_strand_id
1 'polypeptide(L)'
;MTSFLKRIVPIEILDTVLVEYKIGVTRQRDTIYFQIDKDGRCRTGKIMKYNPKTGHRIKDENISCKVSWVHSILKSRKVLPKDWQLTQCLFGEHLLNKYPQKRVALVESEKTAIICAALMPQYLWLATGGKTQLGDKLKVLGGRDVIAFPDIDGYDAWKEKLYGTGIKVSDWLENNSTSEDRAKGVDIADILLRNYSNYSESTYTFRLSSPDTILKYFSESSHNEIKALIDEFELIPVSFTKLP
;
A
#
# COMPACT_ATOMS: atom_id res chain seq x y z
N MET A 1 -10.75 -3.56 4.48
CA MET A 1 -9.30 -3.29 4.41
C MET A 1 -8.90 -2.16 5.35
N THR A 2 -9.50 -0.98 5.23
CA THR A 2 -9.14 0.20 6.03
C THR A 2 -9.10 -0.08 7.55
N SER A 3 -10.10 -0.77 8.10
CA SER A 3 -10.09 -1.16 9.53
C SER A 3 -8.94 -2.08 9.93
N PHE A 4 -8.42 -2.89 9.02
CA PHE A 4 -7.24 -3.72 9.27
C PHE A 4 -5.97 -2.87 9.24
N LEU A 5 -5.82 -2.02 8.23
CA LEU A 5 -4.64 -1.15 8.09
C LEU A 5 -4.50 -0.15 9.24
N LYS A 6 -5.62 0.37 9.78
CA LYS A 6 -5.63 1.27 10.95
C LYS A 6 -4.99 0.68 12.21
N ARG A 7 -4.88 -0.66 12.30
CA ARG A 7 -4.23 -1.32 13.43
C ARG A 7 -2.72 -1.46 13.26
N ILE A 8 -2.20 -1.18 12.07
CA ILE A 8 -0.80 -1.45 11.71
C ILE A 8 -0.06 -0.17 11.35
N VAL A 9 -0.70 0.72 10.61
CA VAL A 9 -0.12 1.99 10.16
C VAL A 9 -0.73 3.13 10.98
N PRO A 10 0.06 4.13 11.42
CA PRO A 10 -0.46 5.35 12.04
C PRO A 10 -1.57 5.98 11.21
N ILE A 11 -2.63 6.43 11.89
CA ILE A 11 -3.87 6.86 11.22
C ILE A 11 -3.63 8.04 10.28
N GLU A 12 -2.74 8.96 10.64
CA GLU A 12 -2.41 10.16 9.88
C GLU A 12 -1.75 9.81 8.54
N ILE A 13 -0.82 8.85 8.56
CA ILE A 13 -0.15 8.34 7.35
C ILE A 13 -1.16 7.61 6.48
N LEU A 14 -1.96 6.72 7.09
CA LEU A 14 -2.93 5.94 6.36
C LEU A 14 -3.98 6.83 5.70
N ASP A 15 -4.56 7.80 6.41
CA ASP A 15 -5.59 8.68 5.86
C ASP A 15 -5.02 9.54 4.72
N THR A 16 -3.76 10.01 4.83
CA THR A 16 -3.07 10.71 3.75
C THR A 16 -2.98 9.84 2.49
N VAL A 17 -2.53 8.59 2.63
CA VAL A 17 -2.41 7.65 1.51
C VAL A 17 -3.78 7.30 0.92
N LEU A 18 -4.80 7.04 1.76
CA LEU A 18 -6.14 6.70 1.30
C LEU A 18 -6.78 7.84 0.49
N VAL A 19 -6.61 9.09 0.92
CA VAL A 19 -7.09 10.27 0.19
C VAL A 19 -6.33 10.45 -1.11
N GLU A 20 -4.99 10.35 -1.07
CA GLU A 20 -4.15 10.55 -2.25
C GLU A 20 -4.43 9.53 -3.36
N TYR A 21 -4.58 8.25 -2.99
CA TYR A 21 -4.93 7.17 -3.90
C TYR A 21 -6.42 7.08 -4.21
N LYS A 22 -7.24 8.00 -3.66
CA LYS A 22 -8.68 8.09 -3.89
C LYS A 22 -9.40 6.77 -3.58
N ILE A 23 -9.08 6.13 -2.45
CA ILE A 23 -9.75 4.89 -2.04
C ILE A 23 -11.21 5.17 -1.70
N GLY A 24 -12.12 4.43 -2.35
CA GLY A 24 -13.55 4.48 -2.07
C GLY A 24 -14.00 3.40 -1.10
N VAL A 25 -15.17 3.59 -0.49
CA VAL A 25 -15.82 2.60 0.37
C VAL A 25 -17.32 2.54 0.04
N THR A 26 -17.87 1.34 -0.16
CA THR A 26 -19.31 1.16 -0.38
C THR A 26 -20.10 1.29 0.93
N ARG A 27 -21.43 1.39 0.84
CA ARG A 27 -22.30 1.32 2.04
C ARG A 27 -22.13 0.01 2.81
N GLN A 28 -21.80 -1.08 2.11
CA GLN A 28 -21.50 -2.39 2.69
C GLN A 28 -20.07 -2.50 3.25
N ARG A 29 -19.32 -1.39 3.28
CA ARG A 29 -17.92 -1.32 3.75
C ARG A 29 -16.91 -2.08 2.87
N ASP A 30 -17.27 -2.35 1.63
CA ASP A 30 -16.35 -2.92 0.64
C ASP A 30 -15.42 -1.82 0.11
N THR A 31 -14.16 -2.17 -0.14
CA THR A 31 -13.15 -1.22 -0.62
C THR A 31 -13.24 -1.08 -2.13
N ILE A 32 -13.16 0.16 -2.63
CA ILE A 32 -13.14 0.47 -4.06
C ILE A 32 -11.76 1.01 -4.43
N TYR A 33 -11.08 0.34 -5.34
CA TYR A 33 -9.85 0.83 -5.96
C TYR A 33 -10.19 1.42 -7.32
N PHE A 34 -10.23 2.74 -7.40
CA PHE A 34 -10.49 3.42 -8.68
C PHE A 34 -9.28 3.37 -9.59
N GLN A 35 -9.52 3.04 -10.85
CA GLN A 35 -8.55 3.18 -11.93
C GLN A 35 -8.81 4.54 -12.57
N ILE A 36 -7.94 5.50 -12.25
CA ILE A 36 -8.02 6.88 -12.72
C ILE A 36 -6.76 7.13 -13.53
N ASP A 37 -6.92 7.50 -14.80
CA ASP A 37 -5.78 7.69 -15.69
C ASP A 37 -4.99 8.97 -15.36
N LYS A 38 -3.84 9.14 -16.01
CA LYS A 38 -2.99 10.33 -15.84
C LYS A 38 -3.69 11.66 -16.13
N ASP A 39 -4.75 11.66 -16.95
CA ASP A 39 -5.53 12.85 -17.30
C ASP A 39 -6.69 13.09 -16.31
N GLY A 40 -6.79 12.27 -15.25
CA GLY A 40 -7.81 12.38 -14.21
C GLY A 40 -9.15 11.72 -14.56
N ARG A 41 -9.24 10.96 -15.66
CA ARG A 41 -10.49 10.29 -16.05
C ARG A 41 -10.65 8.99 -15.27
N CYS A 42 -11.78 8.85 -14.57
CA CYS A 42 -12.12 7.60 -13.89
C CYS A 42 -12.54 6.55 -14.94
N ARG A 43 -11.73 5.52 -15.12
CA ARG A 43 -11.95 4.44 -16.09
C ARG A 43 -12.83 3.34 -15.54
N THR A 44 -12.66 2.98 -14.27
CA THR A 44 -13.46 1.98 -13.56
C THR A 44 -13.12 2.02 -12.06
N GLY A 45 -13.74 1.16 -11.27
CA GLY A 45 -13.32 0.86 -9.91
C GLY A 45 -13.49 -0.62 -9.61
N LYS A 46 -12.50 -1.21 -8.96
CA LYS A 46 -12.51 -2.61 -8.52
C LYS A 46 -13.03 -2.65 -7.08
N ILE A 47 -14.14 -3.33 -6.86
CA ILE A 47 -14.80 -3.44 -5.55
C ILE A 47 -14.39 -4.77 -4.93
N MET A 48 -13.80 -4.69 -3.74
CA MET A 48 -13.13 -5.80 -3.08
C MET A 48 -13.57 -5.90 -1.62
N LYS A 49 -13.95 -7.12 -1.23
CA LYS A 49 -14.30 -7.46 0.15
C LYS A 49 -13.09 -7.97 0.90
N TYR A 50 -12.94 -7.52 2.14
CA TYR A 50 -11.83 -7.92 3.00
C TYR A 50 -12.34 -8.25 4.39
N ASN A 51 -11.76 -9.28 5.00
CA ASN A 51 -11.98 -9.57 6.41
C ASN A 51 -11.39 -8.41 7.24
N PRO A 52 -12.18 -7.75 8.11
CA PRO A 52 -11.70 -6.60 8.87
C PRO A 52 -10.67 -6.96 9.95
N LYS A 53 -10.60 -8.23 10.38
CA LYS A 53 -9.65 -8.73 11.37
C LYS A 53 -8.33 -9.19 10.75
N THR A 54 -8.38 -9.94 9.66
CA THR A 54 -7.16 -10.50 9.06
C THR A 54 -6.63 -9.72 7.87
N GLY A 55 -7.43 -8.82 7.28
CA GLY A 55 -7.03 -8.10 6.07
C GLY A 55 -7.04 -8.97 4.80
N HIS A 56 -7.29 -10.27 4.92
CA HIS A 56 -7.41 -11.17 3.76
C HIS A 56 -8.65 -10.87 2.94
N ARG A 57 -8.50 -11.02 1.62
CA ARG A 57 -9.61 -10.91 0.68
C ARG A 57 -10.63 -12.02 0.97
N ILE A 58 -11.90 -11.65 1.02
CA ILE A 58 -12.99 -12.63 1.07
C ILE A 58 -13.31 -13.05 -0.37
N LYS A 59 -13.16 -14.34 -0.66
CA LYS A 59 -13.59 -14.97 -1.91
C LYS A 59 -14.97 -15.57 -1.64
N ASP A 60 -16.03 -14.96 -2.16
CA ASP A 60 -17.38 -15.48 -1.99
C ASP A 60 -17.59 -16.62 -3.00
N GLU A 61 -17.72 -17.85 -2.52
CA GLU A 61 -17.80 -19.06 -3.36
C GLU A 61 -19.19 -19.22 -4.00
N ASN A 62 -20.23 -18.62 -3.39
CA ASN A 62 -21.63 -18.79 -3.78
C ASN A 62 -22.14 -17.72 -4.76
N ILE A 63 -21.32 -16.72 -5.12
CA ILE A 63 -21.69 -15.65 -6.07
C ILE A 63 -20.76 -15.73 -7.27
N SER A 64 -21.31 -16.04 -8.44
CA SER A 64 -20.59 -16.17 -9.72
C SER A 64 -19.93 -14.88 -10.23
N CYS A 65 -20.03 -13.77 -9.49
CA CYS A 65 -19.32 -12.51 -9.76
C CYS A 65 -18.25 -12.25 -8.68
N LYS A 66 -17.10 -12.93 -8.80
CA LYS A 66 -16.00 -12.98 -7.81
C LYS A 66 -15.22 -11.66 -7.60
N VAL A 67 -15.47 -10.63 -8.42
CA VAL A 67 -14.99 -9.24 -8.31
C VAL A 67 -16.10 -8.36 -8.84
N SER A 68 -16.60 -7.43 -8.02
CA SER A 68 -17.58 -6.45 -8.49
C SER A 68 -16.84 -5.25 -9.08
N TRP A 69 -17.28 -4.79 -10.24
CA TRP A 69 -16.70 -3.63 -10.91
C TRP A 69 -17.70 -2.49 -10.99
N VAL A 70 -17.24 -1.26 -10.75
CA VAL A 70 -18.10 -0.07 -10.77
C VAL A 70 -18.78 0.09 -12.13
N HIS A 71 -18.07 -0.08 -13.24
CA HIS A 71 -18.66 0.06 -14.58
C HIS A 71 -19.77 -0.98 -14.83
N SER A 72 -19.62 -2.22 -14.34
CA SER A 72 -20.66 -3.26 -14.47
C SER A 72 -21.95 -2.86 -13.74
N ILE A 73 -21.82 -2.26 -12.54
CA ILE A 73 -22.95 -1.73 -11.78
C ILE A 73 -23.58 -0.53 -12.48
N LEU A 74 -22.78 0.38 -13.04
CA LEU A 74 -23.29 1.55 -13.74
C LEU A 74 -24.00 1.17 -15.04
N LYS A 75 -23.50 0.17 -15.78
CA LYS A 75 -24.19 -0.40 -16.94
C LYS A 75 -25.52 -1.06 -16.55
N SER A 76 -25.56 -1.87 -15.49
CA SER A 76 -26.81 -2.53 -15.07
C SER A 76 -27.88 -1.52 -14.63
N ARG A 77 -27.45 -0.38 -14.06
CA ARG A 77 -28.31 0.75 -13.71
C ARG A 77 -28.64 1.68 -14.87
N LYS A 78 -28.20 1.37 -16.10
CA LYS A 78 -28.38 2.20 -17.30
C LYS A 78 -27.81 3.63 -17.17
N VAL A 79 -26.85 3.84 -16.27
CA VAL A 79 -26.11 5.10 -16.15
C VAL A 79 -25.04 5.19 -17.24
N LEU A 80 -24.40 4.05 -17.56
CA LEU A 80 -23.49 3.95 -18.72
C LEU A 80 -24.21 3.37 -19.94
N PRO A 81 -23.85 3.84 -21.15
CA PRO A 81 -24.28 3.22 -22.40
C PRO A 81 -23.92 1.73 -22.48
N LYS A 82 -24.74 0.95 -23.19
CA LYS A 82 -24.50 -0.51 -23.34
C LYS A 82 -23.18 -0.81 -24.05
N ASP A 83 -22.87 -0.01 -25.07
CA ASP A 83 -21.70 -0.07 -25.94
C ASP A 83 -20.43 0.53 -25.33
N TRP A 84 -20.52 1.13 -24.14
CA TRP A 84 -19.34 1.63 -23.42
C TRP A 84 -18.28 0.52 -23.26
N GLN A 85 -17.02 0.84 -23.55
CA GLN A 85 -15.92 -0.13 -23.49
C GLN A 85 -14.99 0.19 -22.32
N LEU A 86 -14.55 -0.87 -21.63
CA LEU A 86 -13.59 -0.75 -20.55
C LEU A 86 -12.19 -0.45 -21.11
N THR A 87 -11.60 0.66 -20.68
CA THR A 87 -10.18 0.95 -20.90
C THR A 87 -9.47 0.94 -19.56
N GLN A 88 -8.74 -0.12 -19.25
CA GLN A 88 -8.05 -0.21 -17.96
C GLN A 88 -6.78 0.64 -17.95
N CYS A 89 -6.50 1.25 -16.79
CA CYS A 89 -5.28 1.99 -16.50
C CYS A 89 -4.65 1.42 -15.21
N LEU A 90 -3.44 1.85 -14.86
CA LEU A 90 -2.82 1.42 -13.61
C LEU A 90 -3.58 2.02 -12.41
N PHE A 91 -3.63 1.28 -11.30
CA PHE A 91 -4.05 1.88 -10.04
C PHE A 91 -2.97 2.86 -9.56
N GLY A 92 -3.37 4.08 -9.18
CA GLY A 92 -2.45 5.17 -8.82
C GLY A 92 -1.90 5.96 -10.01
N GLU A 93 -2.28 5.65 -11.25
CA GLU A 93 -1.74 6.30 -12.46
C GLU A 93 -1.94 7.83 -12.44
N HIS A 94 -3.05 8.30 -11.88
CA HIS A 94 -3.35 9.72 -11.70
C HIS A 94 -2.29 10.50 -10.89
N LEU A 95 -1.42 9.81 -10.14
CA LEU A 95 -0.35 10.41 -9.35
C LEU A 95 0.94 10.65 -10.15
N LEU A 96 1.06 10.10 -11.36
CA LEU A 96 2.28 10.20 -12.18
C LEU A 96 2.65 11.65 -12.48
N ASN A 97 1.66 12.51 -12.75
CA ASN A 97 1.86 13.94 -13.02
C ASN A 97 2.19 14.73 -11.75
N LYS A 98 1.65 14.32 -10.59
CA LYS A 98 1.93 14.96 -9.30
C LYS A 98 3.37 14.70 -8.84
N TYR A 99 3.90 13.51 -9.15
CA TYR A 99 5.24 13.08 -8.74
C TYR A 99 6.09 12.66 -9.95
N PRO A 100 6.53 13.61 -10.80
CA PRO A 100 7.27 13.29 -12.01
C PRO A 100 8.65 12.66 -11.72
N GLN A 101 9.29 13.09 -10.63
CA GLN A 101 10.65 12.65 -10.25
C GLN A 101 10.67 11.44 -9.31
N LYS A 102 9.54 11.06 -8.71
CA LYS A 102 9.52 9.86 -7.86
C LYS A 102 9.70 8.62 -8.72
N ARG A 103 10.62 7.76 -8.28
CA ARG A 103 10.78 6.41 -8.82
C ARG A 103 9.48 5.63 -8.64
N VAL A 104 9.07 4.94 -9.68
CA VAL A 104 7.82 4.16 -9.68
C VAL A 104 8.11 2.75 -9.20
N ALA A 105 7.30 2.27 -8.26
CA ALA A 105 7.29 0.89 -7.81
C ALA A 105 5.98 0.21 -8.26
N LEU A 106 6.08 -0.86 -9.04
CA LEU A 106 4.94 -1.57 -9.62
C LEU A 106 4.69 -2.89 -8.88
N VAL A 107 3.47 -3.11 -8.40
CA VAL A 107 3.06 -4.35 -7.71
C VAL A 107 1.82 -4.96 -8.36
N GLU A 108 1.47 -6.19 -7.99
CA GLU A 108 0.30 -6.88 -8.55
C GLU A 108 -1.02 -6.29 -8.05
N SER A 109 -1.12 -6.07 -6.74
CA SER A 109 -2.39 -5.78 -6.08
C SER A 109 -2.49 -4.35 -5.55
N GLU A 110 -3.69 -3.80 -5.60
CA GLU A 110 -3.95 -2.43 -5.12
C GLU A 110 -3.77 -2.32 -3.60
N LYS A 111 -4.06 -3.40 -2.84
CA LYS A 111 -3.82 -3.48 -1.39
C LYS A 111 -2.32 -3.33 -1.09
N THR A 112 -1.48 -4.04 -1.82
CA THR A 112 -0.03 -4.04 -1.68
C THR A 112 0.52 -2.63 -1.95
N ALA A 113 0.04 -1.96 -3.01
CA ALA A 113 0.45 -0.59 -3.34
C ALA A 113 0.12 0.40 -2.22
N ILE A 114 -1.06 0.30 -1.58
CA ILE A 114 -1.44 1.18 -0.47
C ILE A 114 -0.57 0.95 0.76
N ILE A 115 -0.32 -0.31 1.13
CA ILE A 115 0.54 -0.61 2.28
C ILE A 115 1.95 -0.10 2.04
N CYS A 116 2.49 -0.34 0.84
CA CYS A 116 3.84 0.10 0.51
C CYS A 116 3.93 1.62 0.37
N ALA A 117 2.89 2.31 -0.10
CA ALA A 117 2.86 3.77 -0.12
C ALA A 117 2.91 4.37 1.29
N ALA A 118 2.30 3.69 2.28
CA ALA A 118 2.36 4.12 3.67
C ALA A 118 3.73 3.86 4.32
N LEU A 119 4.36 2.71 4.02
CA LEU A 119 5.59 2.28 4.68
C LEU A 119 6.87 2.67 3.92
N MET A 120 6.77 2.97 2.63
CA MET A 120 7.86 3.36 1.74
C MET A 120 7.44 4.56 0.86
N PRO A 121 7.20 5.74 1.45
CA PRO A 121 6.67 6.93 0.76
C PRO A 121 7.64 7.58 -0.24
N GLN A 122 8.91 7.15 -0.25
CA GLN A 122 9.92 7.60 -1.20
C GLN A 122 9.67 7.10 -2.63
N TYR A 123 8.89 6.02 -2.79
CA TYR A 123 8.46 5.51 -4.09
C TYR A 123 7.03 5.96 -4.41
N LEU A 124 6.72 6.07 -5.70
CA LEU A 124 5.34 6.13 -6.17
C LEU A 124 4.86 4.72 -6.48
N TRP A 125 3.94 4.19 -5.67
CA TRP A 125 3.46 2.82 -5.82
C TRP A 125 2.26 2.76 -6.78
N LEU A 126 2.33 1.88 -7.76
CA LEU A 126 1.26 1.60 -8.72
C LEU A 126 0.92 0.11 -8.70
N ALA A 127 -0.32 -0.24 -9.04
CA ALA A 127 -0.70 -1.65 -9.17
C ALA A 127 -1.28 -1.99 -10.55
N THR A 128 -0.97 -3.19 -11.03
CA THR A 128 -1.50 -3.74 -12.28
C THR A 128 -2.94 -4.23 -12.11
N GLY A 129 -3.34 -4.60 -10.89
CA GLY A 129 -4.65 -5.15 -10.57
C GLY A 129 -4.74 -6.68 -10.68
N GLY A 130 -3.62 -7.35 -10.97
CA GLY A 130 -3.44 -8.80 -10.90
C GLY A 130 -2.23 -9.31 -11.68
N LYS A 131 -1.77 -10.52 -11.34
CA LYS A 131 -0.62 -11.21 -11.96
C LYS A 131 -0.57 -11.20 -13.48
N THR A 132 -1.70 -11.43 -14.12
CA THR A 132 -1.79 -11.55 -15.59
C THR A 132 -2.06 -10.23 -16.29
N GLN A 133 -2.18 -9.13 -15.54
CA GLN A 133 -2.66 -7.84 -16.02
C GLN A 133 -1.54 -6.91 -16.50
N LEU A 134 -0.32 -7.41 -16.71
CA LEU A 134 0.72 -6.68 -17.45
C LEU A 134 0.29 -6.53 -18.92
N GLY A 135 0.52 -5.36 -19.51
CA GLY A 135 0.11 -5.09 -20.90
C GLY A 135 0.20 -3.61 -21.26
N ASP A 136 -0.63 -3.19 -22.22
CA ASP A 136 -0.55 -1.86 -22.85
C ASP A 136 -0.59 -0.66 -21.90
N LYS A 137 -1.28 -0.79 -20.75
CA LYS A 137 -1.32 0.28 -19.75
C LYS A 137 0.05 0.66 -19.19
N LEU A 138 1.07 -0.20 -19.33
CA LEU A 138 2.44 0.11 -18.93
C LEU A 138 3.11 1.17 -19.83
N LYS A 139 2.59 1.40 -21.05
CA LYS A 139 3.12 2.44 -21.97
C LYS A 139 3.12 3.83 -21.35
N VAL A 140 2.23 4.10 -20.40
CA VAL A 140 2.17 5.36 -19.64
C VAL A 140 3.44 5.62 -18.82
N LEU A 141 4.23 4.58 -18.54
CA LEU A 141 5.47 4.65 -17.76
C LEU A 141 6.72 4.90 -18.62
N GLY A 142 6.56 5.14 -19.94
CA GLY A 142 7.68 5.46 -20.82
C GLY A 142 8.51 6.63 -20.29
N GLY A 143 9.83 6.45 -20.20
CA GLY A 143 10.76 7.46 -19.68
C GLY A 143 10.81 7.60 -18.15
N ARG A 144 10.10 6.75 -17.39
CA ARG A 144 10.17 6.71 -15.93
C ARG A 144 11.22 5.68 -15.46
N ASP A 145 11.86 5.94 -14.32
CA ASP A 145 12.56 4.89 -13.58
C ASP A 145 11.53 4.04 -12.84
N VAL A 146 11.41 2.77 -13.26
CA VAL A 146 10.40 1.83 -12.75
C VAL A 146 11.09 0.57 -12.25
N ILE A 147 10.71 0.14 -11.05
CA ILE A 147 11.01 -1.18 -10.51
C ILE A 147 9.71 -1.93 -10.22
N ALA A 148 9.62 -3.17 -10.71
CA ALA A 148 8.50 -4.06 -10.48
C ALA A 148 8.84 -5.05 -9.36
N PHE A 149 7.89 -5.23 -8.44
CA PHE A 149 7.92 -6.16 -7.33
C PHE A 149 6.78 -7.17 -7.54
N PRO A 150 7.00 -8.23 -8.33
CA PRO A 150 6.03 -9.31 -8.48
C PRO A 150 5.81 -10.04 -7.16
N ASP A 151 4.69 -10.74 -7.03
CA ASP A 151 4.51 -11.70 -5.94
C ASP A 151 5.54 -12.84 -6.10
N ILE A 152 5.83 -13.58 -5.03
CA ILE A 152 6.88 -14.62 -5.02
C ILE A 152 6.69 -15.74 -6.06
N ASP A 153 5.46 -15.96 -6.55
CA ASP A 153 5.18 -16.95 -7.57
C ASP A 153 5.12 -16.32 -8.99
N GLY A 154 5.30 -15.01 -9.10
CA GLY A 154 5.14 -14.19 -10.31
C GLY A 154 6.43 -13.72 -10.94
N TYR A 155 7.58 -13.91 -10.29
CA TYR A 155 8.87 -13.37 -10.73
C TYR A 155 9.22 -13.73 -12.18
N ASP A 156 9.28 -15.01 -12.52
CA ASP A 156 9.69 -15.44 -13.87
C ASP A 156 8.74 -14.93 -14.96
N ALA A 157 7.43 -15.03 -14.71
CA ALA A 157 6.42 -14.56 -15.65
C ALA A 157 6.47 -13.04 -15.88
N TRP A 158 6.76 -12.25 -14.83
CA TRP A 158 6.94 -10.80 -14.94
C TRP A 158 8.25 -10.45 -15.63
N LYS A 159 9.33 -11.16 -15.30
CA LYS A 159 10.64 -10.98 -15.93
C LYS A 159 10.59 -11.22 -17.43
N GLU A 160 9.91 -12.27 -17.87
CA GLU A 160 9.68 -12.55 -19.28
C GLU A 160 8.85 -11.44 -19.95
N LYS A 161 7.71 -11.08 -19.37
CA LYS A 161 6.79 -10.08 -19.96
C LYS A 161 7.34 -8.65 -19.99
N LEU A 162 8.22 -8.31 -19.05
CA LEU A 162 8.83 -6.99 -18.93
C LEU A 162 10.17 -6.90 -19.65
N TYR A 163 10.66 -8.00 -20.22
CA TYR A 163 11.88 -8.00 -21.02
C TYR A 163 11.79 -6.97 -22.15
N GLY A 164 12.84 -6.16 -22.31
CA GLY A 164 12.90 -5.11 -23.34
C GLY A 164 12.06 -3.85 -23.06
N THR A 165 11.27 -3.80 -21.99
CA THR A 165 10.45 -2.61 -21.66
C THR A 165 11.22 -1.51 -20.93
N GLY A 166 12.44 -1.82 -20.43
CA GLY A 166 13.22 -0.94 -19.57
C GLY A 166 12.80 -0.95 -18.08
N ILE A 167 11.71 -1.65 -17.74
CA ILE A 167 11.26 -1.81 -16.35
C ILE A 167 12.14 -2.87 -15.66
N LYS A 168 12.77 -2.52 -14.54
CA LYS A 168 13.56 -3.46 -13.74
C LYS A 168 12.62 -4.39 -12.96
N VAL A 169 12.85 -5.69 -13.00
CA VAL A 169 12.15 -6.64 -12.11
C VAL A 169 13.03 -6.93 -10.90
N SER A 170 12.49 -6.75 -9.69
CA SER A 170 13.18 -7.03 -8.44
C SER A 170 13.21 -8.53 -8.16
N ASP A 171 14.39 -9.06 -7.89
CA ASP A 171 14.63 -10.44 -7.44
C ASP A 171 14.74 -10.54 -5.91
N TRP A 172 14.47 -9.44 -5.19
CA TRP A 172 14.65 -9.41 -3.74
C TRP A 172 13.78 -10.45 -3.03
N LEU A 173 12.50 -10.58 -3.40
CA LEU A 173 11.61 -11.59 -2.81
C LEU A 173 12.13 -13.01 -3.13
N GLU A 174 12.56 -13.26 -4.37
CA GLU A 174 13.14 -14.55 -4.75
C GLU A 174 14.37 -14.93 -3.91
N ASN A 175 15.22 -13.96 -3.57
CA ASN A 175 16.45 -14.24 -2.86
C ASN A 175 16.29 -14.23 -1.32
N ASN A 176 15.17 -13.72 -0.78
CA ASN A 176 15.00 -13.51 0.67
C ASN A 176 13.77 -14.21 1.28
N SER A 177 12.89 -14.82 0.48
CA SER A 177 11.73 -15.54 1.00
C SER A 177 12.07 -16.97 1.43
N THR A 178 11.56 -17.37 2.61
CA THR A 178 11.67 -18.75 3.12
C THR A 178 10.73 -19.71 2.37
N SER A 179 10.86 -21.02 2.63
CA SER A 179 9.95 -22.04 2.09
C SER A 179 8.49 -21.78 2.48
N GLU A 180 8.24 -21.32 3.71
CA GLU A 180 6.91 -20.97 4.21
C GLU A 180 6.35 -19.74 3.52
N ASP A 181 7.21 -18.75 3.24
CA ASP A 181 6.83 -17.54 2.50
C ASP A 181 6.40 -17.88 1.07
N ARG A 182 7.13 -18.78 0.40
CA ARG A 182 6.75 -19.30 -0.93
C ARG A 182 5.42 -20.04 -0.89
N ALA A 183 5.20 -20.90 0.11
CA ALA A 183 3.95 -21.64 0.26
C ALA A 183 2.74 -20.72 0.52
N LYS A 184 2.95 -19.56 1.15
CA LYS A 184 1.90 -18.57 1.43
C LYS A 184 1.65 -17.60 0.28
N GLY A 185 2.54 -17.56 -0.72
CA GLY A 185 2.47 -16.60 -1.82
C GLY A 185 2.66 -15.17 -1.35
N VAL A 186 3.69 -14.91 -0.54
CA VAL A 186 3.92 -13.57 0.03
C VAL A 186 4.19 -12.52 -1.03
N ASP A 187 3.77 -11.30 -0.73
CA ASP A 187 4.14 -10.09 -1.47
C ASP A 187 5.09 -9.19 -0.65
N ILE A 188 5.58 -8.11 -1.26
CA ILE A 188 6.45 -7.14 -0.57
C ILE A 188 5.78 -6.49 0.64
N ALA A 189 4.46 -6.29 0.62
CA ALA A 189 3.74 -5.69 1.74
C ALA A 189 3.71 -6.63 2.94
N ASP A 190 3.59 -7.95 2.74
CA ASP A 190 3.63 -8.92 3.83
C ASP A 190 4.98 -8.88 4.57
N ILE A 191 6.08 -8.73 3.82
CA ILE A 191 7.44 -8.57 4.39
C ILE A 191 7.56 -7.24 5.15
N LEU A 192 7.10 -6.14 4.56
CA LEU A 192 7.14 -4.83 5.21
C LEU A 192 6.32 -4.82 6.51
N LEU A 193 5.12 -5.42 6.50
CA LEU A 193 4.28 -5.51 7.69
C LEU A 193 4.91 -6.37 8.79
N ARG A 194 5.55 -7.50 8.44
CA ARG A 194 6.29 -8.33 9.40
C ARG A 194 7.39 -7.53 10.09
N ASN A 195 8.20 -6.83 9.29
CA ASN A 195 9.29 -6.02 9.82
C ASN A 195 8.80 -4.81 10.61
N TYR A 196 7.70 -4.20 10.19
CA TYR A 196 7.10 -3.07 10.89
C TYR A 196 6.49 -3.48 12.23
N SER A 197 5.79 -4.62 12.31
CA SER A 197 5.29 -5.15 13.58
C SER A 197 6.42 -5.49 14.53
N ASN A 198 7.46 -6.18 14.06
CA ASN A 198 8.66 -6.49 14.85
C ASN A 198 9.38 -5.21 15.31
N TYR A 199 9.47 -4.19 14.45
CA TYR A 199 9.99 -2.89 14.82
C TYR A 199 9.10 -2.24 15.87
N SER A 200 7.78 -2.22 15.70
CA SER A 200 6.87 -1.62 16.67
C SER A 200 6.92 -2.31 18.04
N GLU A 201 7.01 -3.64 18.08
CA GLU A 201 7.14 -4.42 19.31
C GLU A 201 8.51 -4.23 19.96
N SER A 202 9.60 -4.25 19.18
CA SER A 202 10.96 -3.99 19.70
C SER A 202 11.12 -2.54 20.17
N THR A 203 10.55 -1.57 19.45
CA THR A 203 10.57 -0.17 19.86
C THR A 203 9.65 0.04 21.06
N TYR A 204 8.51 -0.64 21.17
CA TYR A 204 7.61 -0.55 22.32
C TYR A 204 8.23 -1.20 23.57
N THR A 205 8.82 -2.39 23.44
CA THR A 205 9.57 -3.04 24.52
C THR A 205 10.81 -2.25 24.92
N PHE A 206 11.51 -1.64 23.97
CA PHE A 206 12.58 -0.68 24.25
C PHE A 206 12.05 0.60 24.92
N ARG A 207 10.91 1.14 24.49
CA ARG A 207 10.27 2.33 25.09
C ARG A 207 9.76 2.08 26.51
N LEU A 208 9.28 0.88 26.81
CA LEU A 208 8.94 0.44 28.18
C LEU A 208 10.18 0.25 29.05
N SER A 209 11.36 0.07 28.45
CA SER A 209 12.61 -0.15 29.18
C SER A 209 13.27 1.10 29.77
N SER A 210 12.66 2.30 29.71
CA SER A 210 12.71 3.34 30.78
C SER A 210 12.35 4.75 30.27
N PRO A 211 11.27 5.38 30.78
CA PRO A 211 11.03 6.84 30.70
C PRO A 211 12.16 7.69 31.30
N ASP A 212 12.95 7.15 32.22
CA ASP A 212 14.09 7.86 32.82
C ASP A 212 15.25 8.05 31.82
N THR A 213 15.27 7.30 30.71
CA THR A 213 16.33 7.40 29.69
C THR A 213 16.34 8.75 28.98
N ILE A 214 15.22 9.47 28.89
CA ILE A 214 15.17 10.80 28.26
C ILE A 214 15.60 11.92 29.22
N LEU A 215 15.40 11.75 30.53
CA LEU A 215 15.74 12.76 31.53
C LEU A 215 17.24 13.08 31.54
N LYS A 216 18.10 12.12 31.19
CA LYS A 216 19.56 12.35 31.09
C LYS A 216 19.97 13.43 30.06
N TYR A 217 19.08 13.85 29.17
CA TYR A 217 19.32 14.89 28.17
C TYR A 217 18.81 16.27 28.59
N PHE A 218 18.17 16.37 29.75
CA PHE A 218 17.67 17.62 30.32
C PHE A 218 18.38 17.91 31.64
N SER A 219 18.43 19.19 32.03
CA SER A 219 18.96 19.58 33.34
C SER A 219 18.13 18.95 34.47
N GLU A 220 18.80 18.52 35.54
CA GLU A 220 18.15 17.90 36.71
C GLU A 220 17.04 18.80 37.29
N SER A 221 17.23 20.11 37.25
CA SER A 221 16.23 21.10 37.69
C SER A 221 14.94 21.12 36.88
N SER A 222 14.88 20.41 35.74
CA SER A 222 13.71 20.35 34.85
C SER A 222 13.10 18.95 34.76
N HIS A 223 13.64 17.98 35.51
CA HIS A 223 13.20 16.58 35.41
C HIS A 223 11.78 16.37 35.89
N ASN A 224 11.36 17.09 36.95
CA ASN A 224 10.02 16.95 37.51
C ASN A 224 8.95 17.46 36.54
N GLU A 225 9.19 18.61 35.91
CA GLU A 225 8.29 19.22 34.92
C GLU A 225 8.20 18.36 33.67
N ILE A 226 9.33 17.85 33.18
CA ILE A 226 9.35 16.98 31.99
C ILE A 226 8.65 15.65 32.28
N LYS A 227 8.86 15.07 33.46
CA LYS A 227 8.16 13.85 33.88
C LYS A 227 6.65 14.08 33.98
N ALA A 228 6.22 15.20 34.57
CA ALA A 228 4.81 15.58 34.61
C ALA A 228 4.20 15.72 33.21
N LEU A 229 4.90 16.35 32.26
CA LEU A 229 4.44 16.46 30.87
C LEU A 229 4.39 15.11 30.15
N ILE A 230 5.37 14.24 30.40
CA ILE A 230 5.38 12.87 29.84
C ILE A 230 4.17 12.08 30.36
N ASP A 231 3.90 12.15 31.65
CA ASP A 231 2.82 11.42 32.30
C ASP A 231 1.44 11.99 31.92
N GLU A 232 1.30 13.32 31.86
CA GLU A 232 0.03 14.01 31.57
C GLU A 232 -0.42 13.85 30.11
N PHE A 233 0.53 13.93 29.17
CA PHE A 233 0.23 13.86 27.73
C PHE A 233 0.56 12.50 27.11
N GLU A 234 0.88 11.49 27.95
CA GLU A 234 1.31 10.16 27.52
C GLU A 234 2.41 10.23 26.45
N LEU A 235 3.37 11.15 26.62
CA LEU A 235 4.35 11.46 25.58
C LEU A 235 5.34 10.32 25.43
N ILE A 236 5.58 9.92 24.18
CA ILE A 236 6.51 8.85 23.85
C ILE A 236 7.69 9.43 23.07
N PRO A 237 8.93 9.28 23.56
CA PRO A 237 10.12 9.69 22.81
C PRO A 237 10.21 8.95 21.46
N VAL A 238 10.24 9.71 20.36
CA VAL A 238 10.26 9.17 18.99
C VAL A 238 11.63 9.22 18.31
N SER A 239 12.46 10.22 18.60
CA SER A 239 13.83 10.34 18.07
C SER A 239 14.66 11.33 18.89
N PHE A 240 15.98 11.22 18.84
CA PHE A 240 16.91 12.16 19.46
C PHE A 240 17.82 12.76 18.38
N THR A 241 17.89 14.08 18.31
CA THR A 241 18.78 14.79 17.38
C THR A 241 19.50 15.89 18.14
N LYS A 242 20.83 15.85 18.15
CA LYS A 242 21.64 16.92 18.72
C LYS A 242 21.57 18.10 17.77
N LEU A 243 20.95 19.19 18.21
CA LEU A 243 20.94 20.43 17.45
C LEU A 243 22.36 21.03 17.46
N PRO A 244 22.81 21.61 16.33
CA PRO A 244 24.12 22.24 16.22
C PRO A 244 24.29 23.43 17.17
#